data_AF-A0A840HLC4-F1
#
_entry.id   AF-A0A840HLC4-F1
#
_cell.length_a   1.000
_cell.length_b   1.000
_cell.length_c   1.000
_cell.angle_alpha   90.00
_cell.angle_beta   90.00
_cell.angle_gamma   90.00
#
_symmetry.space_group_name_H-M   'P 1'
#
loop_
_entity.id
_entity.type
_entity.pdbx_description
1 polymer ?
#
loop_
_entity_poly.entity_id
_entity_poly.type
_entity_poly.pdbx_seq_one_letter_code
_entity_poly.pdbx_strand_id
1 'polypeptide(L)' 'MRKLALLSAAIFISLSAMGSTTPVQAQDLAWCSKIKGMLNCMYETRSQCRASVSGRQGTCVQNRRR' A
#
# COMPACT_ATOMS: atom_id res chain seq x y z
N MET A 1 -5.47 56.56 -11.50
CA MET A 1 -5.68 55.10 -11.66
C MET A 1 -4.35 54.41 -11.99
N ARG A 2 -3.44 54.29 -11.01
CA ARG A 2 -2.04 53.85 -11.23
C ARG A 2 -1.52 52.96 -10.09
N LYS A 3 -2.42 52.39 -9.29
CA LYS A 3 -2.11 51.57 -8.10
C LYS A 3 -2.61 50.12 -8.21
N LEU A 4 -3.16 49.71 -9.35
CA LEU A 4 -3.75 48.38 -9.54
C LEU A 4 -2.87 47.43 -10.39
N ALA A 5 -1.64 47.84 -10.73
CA ALA A 5 -0.76 47.07 -11.62
C ALA A 5 0.40 46.36 -10.89
N LEU A 6 0.23 46.04 -9.60
CA LEU A 6 1.24 45.34 -8.79
C LEU A 6 0.63 44.13 -8.06
N LEU A 7 -0.15 43.33 -8.79
CA LEU A 7 -0.59 42.00 -8.35
C LEU A 7 -0.12 40.96 -9.37
N SER A 8 1.13 41.07 -9.79
CA SER A 8 1.80 40.09 -10.64
C SER A 8 2.70 39.18 -9.79
N ALA A 9 2.48 37.88 -9.98
CA ALA A 9 3.47 36.81 -9.84
C ALA A 9 3.91 36.44 -8.42
N ALA A 10 3.08 35.70 -7.69
CA ALA A 10 3.58 34.79 -6.65
C ALA A 10 2.58 33.67 -6.34
N ILE A 11 2.22 32.85 -7.34
CA ILE A 11 1.70 31.51 -7.05
C ILE A 11 2.79 30.55 -7.47
N PHE A 12 3.70 30.33 -6.52
CA PHE A 12 4.81 29.41 -6.67
C PHE A 12 4.30 27.98 -6.81
N ILE A 13 4.84 27.34 -7.83
CA ILE A 13 4.69 25.95 -8.24
C ILE A 13 5.06 25.03 -7.07
N SER A 14 4.13 24.17 -6.64
CA SER A 14 4.47 23.05 -5.76
C SER A 14 3.56 21.85 -6.05
N LEU A 15 3.85 21.11 -7.14
CA LEU A 15 3.25 19.80 -7.34
C LEU A 15 4.17 18.86 -8.14
N SER A 16 5.35 18.57 -7.59
CA SER A 16 6.25 17.53 -8.12
C SER A 16 6.71 16.61 -7.00
N ALA A 17 5.76 15.87 -6.42
CA ALA A 17 6.05 14.67 -5.63
C ALA A 17 5.14 13.53 -6.10
N MET A 18 5.18 13.22 -7.40
CA MET A 18 4.66 11.94 -7.89
C MET A 18 5.69 10.89 -7.49
N GLY A 19 5.31 10.06 -6.52
CA GLY A 19 6.19 9.27 -5.68
C GLY A 19 7.08 8.29 -6.45
N SER A 20 8.27 8.08 -5.90
CA SER A 20 9.13 6.96 -6.24
C SER A 20 8.37 5.65 -6.07
N THR A 21 8.10 4.97 -7.18
CA THR A 21 7.63 3.58 -7.18
C THR A 21 8.80 2.69 -6.77
N THR A 22 9.09 2.66 -5.48
CA THR A 22 9.98 1.62 -4.94
C THR A 22 9.33 0.27 -5.26
N PRO A 23 10.07 -0.67 -5.88
CA PRO A 23 9.55 -2.02 -6.04
C PRO A 23 9.31 -2.54 -4.63
N VAL A 24 8.04 -2.81 -4.30
CA VAL A 24 7.69 -3.53 -3.08
C VAL A 24 8.38 -4.89 -3.21
N GLN A 25 9.54 -5.04 -2.58
CA GLN A 25 10.15 -6.33 -2.36
C GLN A 25 9.07 -7.17 -1.70
N ALA A 26 8.73 -8.31 -2.30
CA ALA A 26 7.82 -9.26 -1.71
C ALA A 26 8.40 -9.64 -0.35
N GLN A 27 7.90 -9.02 0.72
CA GLN A 27 8.37 -9.26 2.06
C GLN A 27 8.11 -10.74 2.36
N ASP A 28 9.14 -11.44 2.82
CA ASP A 28 9.04 -12.86 3.11
C ASP A 28 8.33 -13.08 4.45
N LEU A 29 7.03 -12.79 4.43
CA LEU A 29 6.16 -12.74 5.59
C LEU A 29 5.71 -14.16 5.95
N ALA A 30 5.62 -14.46 7.23
CA ALA A 30 5.48 -15.83 7.73
C ALA A 30 4.13 -16.50 7.40
N TRP A 31 3.08 -15.73 7.06
CA TRP A 31 1.73 -16.23 6.86
C TRP A 31 1.11 -15.80 5.54
N CYS A 32 0.35 -16.73 4.94
CA CYS A 32 -0.40 -16.52 3.71
C CYS A 32 -1.88 -16.82 3.89
N SER A 33 -2.74 -16.00 3.27
CA SER A 33 -4.16 -16.31 3.11
C SER A 33 -4.39 -17.12 1.84
N LYS A 34 -5.21 -18.17 1.92
CA LYS A 34 -5.67 -18.96 0.77
C LYS A 34 -7.18 -18.77 0.61
N ILE A 35 -7.59 -18.09 -0.46
CA ILE A 35 -8.99 -17.83 -0.81
C ILE A 35 -9.22 -18.31 -2.23
N LYS A 36 -10.19 -19.21 -2.45
CA LYS A 36 -10.50 -19.78 -3.78
C LYS A 36 -9.25 -20.31 -4.51
N GLY A 37 -8.33 -20.93 -3.78
CA GLY A 37 -7.07 -21.45 -4.33
C GLY A 37 -5.95 -20.42 -4.52
N MET A 38 -6.25 -19.12 -4.49
CA MET A 38 -5.25 -18.05 -4.59
C MET A 38 -4.55 -17.81 -3.25
N LEU A 39 -3.22 -17.73 -3.28
CA LEU A 39 -2.38 -17.64 -2.09
C LEU A 39 -1.71 -16.25 -2.04
N ASN A 40 -1.92 -15.51 -0.94
CA ASN A 40 -1.34 -14.18 -0.73
C ASN A 40 -0.55 -14.18 0.58
N CYS A 41 0.79 -14.07 0.49
CA CYS A 41 1.72 -14.09 1.63
C CYS A 41 2.07 -12.66 2.04
N MET A 42 1.22 -12.08 2.88
CA MET A 42 1.29 -10.65 3.21
C MET A 42 1.15 -10.37 4.72
N TYR A 43 1.31 -11.40 5.56
CA TYR A 43 1.03 -11.28 7.00
C TYR A 43 2.20 -11.81 7.83
N GLU A 44 2.62 -11.02 8.81
CA GLU A 44 3.68 -11.42 9.75
C GLU A 44 3.15 -12.45 10.77
N THR A 45 1.87 -12.35 11.12
CA THR A 45 1.26 -13.22 12.15
C THR A 45 0.00 -13.93 11.65
N ARG A 46 -0.30 -15.08 12.27
CA ARG A 46 -1.53 -15.84 12.01
C ARG A 46 -2.78 -15.01 12.31
N SER A 47 -2.75 -14.16 13.33
CA SER A 47 -3.89 -13.32 13.70
C SER A 47 -4.19 -12.27 12.63
N GLN A 48 -3.17 -11.64 12.05
CA GLN A 48 -3.32 -10.72 10.93
C GLN A 48 -3.95 -11.41 9.72
N CYS A 49 -3.48 -12.60 9.36
CA CYS A 49 -4.09 -13.39 8.30
C CYS A 49 -5.56 -13.72 8.62
N ARG A 50 -5.86 -14.20 9.84
CA ARG A 50 -7.22 -14.56 10.25
C ARG A 50 -8.18 -13.37 10.19
N ALA A 51 -7.73 -12.19 10.61
CA ALA A 51 -8.50 -10.97 10.52
C ALA A 51 -8.83 -10.63 9.04
N SER A 52 -7.86 -10.78 8.14
CA SER A 52 -8.04 -10.51 6.71
C SER A 52 -8.98 -11.49 6.00
N VAL A 53 -8.94 -12.78 6.36
CA VAL A 53 -9.82 -13.81 5.76
C VAL A 53 -11.20 -13.90 6.43
N SER A 54 -11.42 -13.16 7.52
CA SER A 54 -12.70 -13.14 8.23
C SER A 54 -13.84 -12.78 7.28
N GLY A 55 -14.89 -13.61 7.25
CA GLY A 55 -16.03 -13.43 6.34
C GLY A 55 -15.77 -13.79 4.87
N ARG A 56 -14.54 -14.18 4.48
CA ARG A 56 -14.17 -14.44 3.06
C ARG A 56 -13.99 -15.93 2.74
N GLN A 57 -14.43 -16.83 3.62
CA GLN A 57 -14.24 -18.30 3.53
C GLN A 57 -12.79 -18.69 3.15
N GLY A 58 -11.81 -17.96 3.70
CA GLY A 58 -10.39 -18.22 3.47
C GLY A 58 -9.74 -19.04 4.58
N THR A 59 -8.58 -19.60 4.29
CA THR A 59 -7.72 -20.26 5.30
C THR A 59 -6.38 -19.54 5.43
N CYS A 60 -5.72 -19.72 6.57
CA CYS A 60 -4.39 -19.19 6.83
C CYS A 60 -3.37 -20.32 6.91
N VAL A 61 -2.31 -20.23 6.13
CA VAL A 61 -1.23 -21.21 6.04
C VAL A 61 0.12 -20.53 6.23
N GLN A 62 1.13 -21.28 6.66
CA GLN A 62 2.50 -20.76 6.73
C GLN A 62 3.07 -20.52 5.33
N ASN A 63 3.88 -19.48 5.19
CA ASN A 63 4.67 -19.23 4.00
C ASN A 63 5.83 -20.23 3.95
N ARG A 64 5.92 -21.01 2.86
CA ARG A 64 6.98 -22.00 2.65
C ARG A 64 8.27 -21.40 2.07
N ARG A 65 8.26 -20.11 1.70
CA ARG A 65 9.42 -19.42 1.12
C ARG A 65 10.33 -18.77 2.15
N ARG A 66 9.84 -18.63 3.39
CA ARG A 66 10.58 -18.09 4.54
C ARG A 66 11.47 -19.13 5.21
#